data_AF-A0A536CT95-F1
#
_entry.id   AF-A0A536CT95-F1
#
_cell.length_a   1.000
_cell.length_b   1.000
_cell.length_c   1.000
_cell.angle_alpha   90.00
_cell.angle_beta   90.00
_cell.angle_gamma   90.00
#
_symmetry.space_group_name_H-M   'P 1'
#
loop_
_entity.id
_entity.type
_entity.pdbx_description
1 polymer ?
#
loop_
_entity_poly.entity_id
_entity_poly.type
_entity_poly.pdbx_seq_one_letter_code
_entity_poly.pdbx_strand_id
1 'polypeptide(L)'
;MDAADYQYVADTQDSVIRRVSPNGVITTVAGNGTPGASGDGGPATSASLYLPRGVAVGPQGDLFISDTGNDRIRKVDRTTGVISTLSSIK
;
A
#
# COMPACT_ATOMS: atom_id res chain seq x y z
N MET A 1 -4.88 -0.15 12.06
CA MET A 1 -3.95 0.52 12.99
C MET A 1 -2.80 -0.45 13.26
N ASP A 2 -1.55 0.00 13.30
CA ASP A 2 -0.41 -0.86 13.69
C ASP A 2 -0.13 -0.77 15.20
N ALA A 3 0.90 -1.50 15.67
CA ALA A 3 1.28 -1.54 17.09
C ALA A 3 1.83 -0.20 17.64
N ALA A 4 2.09 0.77 16.77
CA ALA A 4 2.52 2.12 17.12
C ALA A 4 1.42 3.15 16.86
N ASP A 5 0.16 2.70 16.81
CA ASP A 5 -1.04 3.52 16.68
C ASP A 5 -1.18 4.26 15.33
N TYR A 6 -0.39 3.91 14.30
CA TYR A 6 -0.57 4.47 12.97
C TYR A 6 -1.78 3.86 12.26
N GLN A 7 -2.59 4.69 11.64
CA GLN A 7 -3.68 4.26 10.78
C GLN A 7 -3.23 4.25 9.31
N TYR A 8 -3.76 3.31 8.53
CA TYR A 8 -3.48 3.19 7.11
C TYR A 8 -4.80 3.33 6.35
N VAL A 9 -4.79 4.18 5.33
CA VAL A 9 -5.97 4.53 4.54
C VAL A 9 -5.66 4.25 3.08
N ALA A 10 -6.56 3.53 2.42
CA ALA A 10 -6.54 3.42 0.98
C ALA A 10 -7.20 4.67 0.39
N ASP A 11 -6.37 5.55 -0.16
CA ASP A 11 -6.83 6.77 -0.82
C ASP A 11 -7.11 6.43 -2.29
N THR A 12 -8.27 5.81 -2.48
CA THR A 12 -8.61 5.06 -3.70
C THR A 12 -8.54 5.91 -4.96
N GLN A 13 -8.97 7.17 -4.89
CA GLN A 13 -8.99 8.06 -6.06
C GLN A 13 -7.58 8.56 -6.39
N ASP A 14 -6.77 8.83 -5.37
CA ASP A 14 -5.39 9.26 -5.54
C ASP A 14 -4.45 8.10 -5.89
N SER A 15 -4.94 6.86 -5.96
CA SER A 15 -4.12 5.67 -6.29
C SER A 15 -2.91 5.50 -5.36
N VAL A 16 -3.08 5.82 -4.07
CA VAL A 16 -2.05 5.71 -3.04
C VAL A 16 -2.57 5.12 -1.74
N ILE A 17 -1.65 4.63 -0.91
CA ILE A 17 -1.89 4.29 0.48
C ILE A 17 -1.28 5.38 1.35
N ARG A 18 -2.10 5.93 2.24
CA ARG A 18 -1.70 6.92 3.23
C ARG A 18 -1.49 6.24 4.58
N ARG A 19 -0.55 6.76 5.35
CA ARG A 19 -0.35 6.47 6.77
C ARG A 19 -0.59 7.74 7.56
N VAL A 20 -1.40 7.65 8.61
CA VAL A 20 -1.72 8.72 9.54
C VAL A 20 -1.09 8.39 10.88
N SER A 21 -0.23 9.28 11.39
CA SER A 21 0.36 9.15 12.73
C SER A 21 -0.62 9.52 13.84
N PRO A 22 -0.35 9.15 15.10
CA PRO A 22 -1.19 9.54 16.24
C PRO A 22 -1.36 11.06 16.42
N ASN A 23 -0.40 11.86 15.96
CA ASN A 23 -0.48 13.33 15.94
C ASN A 23 -1.10 13.90 14.66
N GLY A 24 -1.69 13.06 13.80
CA GLY A 24 -2.46 13.48 12.62
C GLY A 24 -1.64 13.81 11.37
N VAL A 25 -0.33 13.52 11.34
CA VAL A 25 0.51 13.73 10.15
C VAL A 25 0.23 12.63 9.13
N ILE A 26 -0.03 13.03 7.89
CA ILE A 26 -0.34 12.13 6.78
C ILE A 26 0.89 11.99 5.87
N THR A 27 1.26 10.75 5.55
CA THR A 27 2.37 10.42 4.63
C THR A 27 1.95 9.35 3.63
N THR A 28 2.40 9.43 2.37
CA THR A 28 2.26 8.34 1.40
C THR A 28 3.25 7.23 1.70
N VAL A 29 2.78 5.99 1.76
CA VAL A 29 3.62 4.81 2.02
C VAL A 29 3.63 3.81 0.86
N ALA A 30 2.68 3.90 -0.06
CA ALA A 30 2.68 3.17 -1.33
C ALA A 30 1.87 3.93 -2.38
N GLY A 31 2.19 3.72 -3.66
CA GLY A 31 1.53 4.40 -4.77
C GLY A 31 2.22 5.72 -5.15
N ASN A 32 2.23 6.03 -6.45
CA ASN A 32 2.84 7.22 -7.03
C ASN A 32 1.83 8.23 -7.60
N GLY A 33 0.52 8.02 -7.37
CA GLY A 33 -0.53 8.89 -7.90
C GLY A 33 -1.06 8.51 -9.29
N THR A 34 -0.42 7.56 -9.99
CA THR A 34 -0.81 7.16 -11.34
C THR A 34 -1.45 5.76 -11.32
N PRO A 35 -2.70 5.62 -11.81
CA PRO A 35 -3.34 4.33 -12.01
C PRO A 35 -2.49 3.36 -12.85
N GLY A 36 -2.22 2.17 -12.34
CA GLY A 36 -1.46 1.15 -13.08
C GLY A 36 -0.96 0.01 -12.19
N ALA A 37 -0.13 -0.89 -12.75
CA ALA A 37 0.28 -2.13 -12.10
C ALA A 37 1.80 -2.38 -12.07
N SER A 38 2.61 -1.35 -12.33
CA SER A 38 4.07 -1.39 -12.37
C SER A 38 4.74 -1.22 -11.00
N GLY A 39 6.06 -1.40 -10.94
CA GLY A 39 6.90 -1.08 -9.78
C GLY A 39 7.18 -2.22 -8.80
N ASP A 40 6.72 -3.45 -9.07
CA ASP A 40 7.12 -4.61 -8.27
C ASP A 40 8.64 -4.77 -8.23
N GLY A 41 9.17 -5.10 -7.05
CA GLY A 41 10.60 -5.19 -6.76
C GLY A 41 11.27 -3.85 -6.44
N GLY A 42 10.58 -2.72 -6.64
CA GLY A 42 11.07 -1.38 -6.32
C GLY A 42 10.46 -0.76 -5.06
N PRO A 43 10.80 0.50 -4.73
CA PRO A 43 10.20 1.23 -3.62
C PRO A 43 8.68 1.37 -3.78
N ALA A 44 7.93 1.09 -2.71
CA ALA A 44 6.47 1.10 -2.74
C ALA A 44 5.88 2.46 -3.15
N THR A 45 6.54 3.57 -2.78
CA THR A 45 6.12 4.94 -3.14
C THR A 45 6.34 5.28 -4.62
N SER A 46 7.12 4.48 -5.35
CA SER A 46 7.33 4.65 -6.79
C SER A 46 6.42 3.78 -7.64
N ALA A 47 5.78 2.78 -7.06
CA ALA A 47 4.89 1.87 -7.77
C ALA A 47 3.55 2.52 -8.09
N SER A 48 2.95 2.11 -9.22
CA SER A 48 1.58 2.45 -9.58
C SER A 48 0.62 1.42 -8.97
N LEU A 49 -0.48 1.91 -8.41
CA LEU A 49 -1.62 1.13 -7.92
C LEU A 49 -2.85 1.53 -8.74
N TYR A 50 -3.87 0.67 -8.82
CA TYR A 50 -5.12 0.99 -9.49
C TYR A 50 -6.32 0.63 -8.61
N LEU A 51 -7.07 1.66 -8.21
CA LEU A 51 -8.22 1.55 -7.29
C LEU A 51 -7.88 0.72 -6.04
N PRO A 52 -6.85 1.08 -5.25
CA PRO A 52 -6.60 0.40 -3.99
C PRO A 52 -7.80 0.63 -3.05
N ARG A 53 -8.40 -0.45 -2.53
CA ARG A 53 -9.63 -0.36 -1.71
C ARG A 53 -9.44 -0.74 -0.24
N GLY A 54 -8.43 -1.54 0.05
CA GLY A 54 -8.20 -2.10 1.37
C GLY A 54 -6.71 -2.12 1.66
N VAL A 55 -6.39 -1.89 2.94
CA VAL A 55 -5.04 -2.02 3.48
C VAL A 55 -5.12 -2.68 4.83
N ALA A 56 -4.28 -3.69 5.05
CA ALA A 56 -4.12 -4.38 6.33
C ALA A 56 -2.64 -4.39 6.72
N VAL A 57 -2.39 -4.34 8.03
CA VAL A 57 -1.04 -4.46 8.59
C VAL A 57 -0.90 -5.90 9.08
N GLY A 58 0.12 -6.61 8.60
CA GLY A 58 0.44 -7.95 9.06
C GLY A 58 1.16 -7.96 10.41
N PRO A 59 1.35 -9.14 11.02
CA PRO A 59 1.97 -9.27 12.34
C PRO A 59 3.38 -8.71 12.45
N GLN A 60 4.13 -8.70 11.34
CA GLN A 60 5.50 -8.17 11.26
C GLN A 60 5.55 -6.71 10.78
N GLY A 61 4.38 -6.05 10.65
CA GLY A 61 4.25 -4.68 10.18
C GLY A 61 4.20 -4.52 8.66
N ASP A 62 4.28 -5.60 7.89
CA ASP A 62 4.11 -5.58 6.43
C ASP A 62 2.72 -5.05 6.06
N LEU A 63 2.61 -4.30 4.96
CA LEU A 63 1.31 -3.84 4.46
C LEU A 63 0.82 -4.76 3.36
N PHE A 64 -0.45 -5.14 3.44
CA PHE A 64 -1.15 -5.89 2.41
C PHE A 64 -2.21 -4.99 1.81
N ILE A 65 -2.17 -4.78 0.50
CA ILE A 65 -2.98 -3.82 -0.23
C ILE A 65 -3.82 -4.59 -1.24
N SER A 66 -5.14 -4.39 -1.22
CA SER A 66 -6.00 -4.87 -2.30
C SER A 66 -5.96 -3.86 -3.44
N ASP A 67 -5.13 -4.16 -4.44
CA ASP A 67 -4.95 -3.39 -5.67
C ASP A 67 -6.04 -3.81 -6.67
N THR A 68 -7.28 -3.46 -6.34
CA THR A 68 -8.50 -4.07 -6.87
C THR A 68 -8.66 -3.85 -8.37
N GLY A 69 -8.27 -2.69 -8.90
CA GLY A 69 -8.34 -2.43 -10.34
C GLY A 69 -7.37 -3.30 -11.15
N ASN A 70 -6.37 -3.89 -10.49
CA ASN A 70 -5.40 -4.80 -11.10
C ASN A 70 -5.63 -6.27 -10.73
N ASP A 71 -6.68 -6.59 -9.96
CA ASP A 71 -6.97 -7.93 -9.45
C ASP A 71 -5.79 -8.55 -8.67
N ARG A 72 -5.10 -7.75 -7.85
CA ARG A 72 -3.89 -8.18 -7.11
C ARG A 72 -3.97 -7.89 -5.63
N ILE A 73 -3.30 -8.74 -4.86
CA ILE A 73 -2.85 -8.40 -3.51
C ILE A 73 -1.37 -8.01 -3.58
N ARG A 74 -1.08 -6.77 -3.21
CA ARG A 74 0.29 -6.24 -3.15
C ARG A 74 0.78 -6.26 -1.71
N LYS A 75 2.04 -6.61 -1.50
CA LYS A 75 2.72 -6.55 -0.20
C LYS A 75 3.77 -5.47 -0.22
N VAL A 76 3.77 -4.59 0.78
CA VAL A 76 4.91 -3.71 1.10
C VAL A 76 5.65 -4.33 2.27
N ASP A 77 6.91 -4.67 2.04
CA ASP A 77 7.79 -5.16 3.09
C ASP A 77 8.15 -4.02 4.06
N ARG A 78 7.92 -4.25 5.35
CA ARG A 78 8.09 -3.21 6.39
C ARG A 78 9.54 -2.76 6.57
N THR A 79 10.49 -3.64 6.30
CA THR A 79 11.91 -3.39 6.57
C THR A 79 12.56 -2.66 5.39
N THR A 80 12.27 -3.13 4.18
CA THR A 80 12.90 -2.66 2.95
C THR A 80 12.08 -1.57 2.24
N GLY A 81 10.78 -1.49 2.49
CA GLY A 81 9.87 -0.61 1.75
C GLY A 81 9.61 -1.08 0.32
N VAL A 82 9.99 -2.30 -0.03
CA VAL A 82 9.81 -2.87 -1.37
C VAL A 82 8.38 -3.38 -1.53
N ILE A 83 7.78 -3.11 -2.69
CA ILE A 83 6.47 -3.67 -3.06
C ILE A 83 6.62 -4.92 -3.94
N SER A 84 5.74 -5.89 -3.75
CA SER A 84 5.64 -7.10 -4.56
C SER A 84 4.21 -7.55 -4.72
N THR A 85 3.90 -8.34 -5.75
CA THR A 85 2.61 -9.03 -5.89
C THR A 85 2.69 -10.40 -5.22
N LEU A 86 1.79 -10.66 -4.26
CA LEU A 86 1.70 -11.97 -3.60
C LEU A 86 0.78 -12.94 -4.33
N SER A 87 -0.27 -12.42 -4.97
CA SER A 87 -1.24 -13.22 -5.72
C SER A 87 -2.00 -12.36 -6.73
N SER A 88 -2.33 -12.95 -7.88
CA SER A 88 -3.38 -12.47 -8.77
C SER A 88 -4.68 -13.20 -8.42
N ILE A 89 -5.74 -12.46 -8.11
CA ILE A 89 -7.07 -13.05 -7.88
C ILE A 89 -7.70 -13.22 -9.26
N LYS A 90 -7.89 -14.46 -9.70
CA LYS A 90 -8.72 -14.80 -10.87
C LYS A 90 -10.02 -15.45 -10.41
#